data_AF-A0A9E6Y2J7-F1
#
_entry.id   AF-A0A9E6Y2J7-F1
#
_cell.length_a   1.000
_cell.length_b   1.000
_cell.length_c   1.000
_cell.angle_alpha   90.00
_cell.angle_beta   90.00
_cell.angle_gamma   90.00
#
_symmetry.space_group_name_H-M   'P 1'
#
loop_
_entity.id
_entity.type
_entity.pdbx_description
1 polymer ?
#
loop_
_entity_poly.entity_id
_entity_poly.type
_entity_poly.pdbx_seq_one_letter_code
_entity_poly.pdbx_strand_id
1 'polypeptide(L)'
;MSDTAKRTPAIELAPDRRVTTRRVLTGARRGAGRLHPALAAAVVLAVFVQVYLIGAYVFGAGAGALDAHRTVGFIAHGLEVLVLIVALIAWLPRRDLALSALLALIGTVQISLAGEHRWVGGLHPLFALVVLVLAAALVLRSRDRPHT
;
A
#
# COMPACT_ATOMS: atom_id res chain seq x y z
N MET A 1 -56.59 50.86 0.19
CA MET A 1 -55.37 50.20 -0.32
C MET A 1 -54.43 49.96 0.84
N SER A 2 -54.36 48.72 1.34
CA SER A 2 -53.25 48.18 2.12
C SER A 2 -53.38 46.67 2.08
N ASP A 3 -52.65 46.04 1.15
CA ASP A 3 -52.56 44.59 1.00
C ASP A 3 -51.33 44.11 1.79
N THR A 4 -51.59 43.47 2.93
CA THR A 4 -50.57 42.94 3.83
C THR A 4 -50.01 41.65 3.25
N ALA A 5 -48.91 41.77 2.51
CA ALA A 5 -48.17 40.64 1.97
C ALA A 5 -47.71 39.67 3.09
N LYS A 6 -48.32 38.48 3.09
CA LYS A 6 -48.01 37.34 3.96
C LYS A 6 -46.62 36.80 3.58
N ARG A 7 -45.58 37.12 4.36
CA ARG A 7 -44.25 36.51 4.21
C ARG A 7 -44.30 35.04 4.63
N THR A 8 -44.11 34.13 3.69
CA THR A 8 -43.88 32.70 3.95
C THR A 8 -42.51 32.53 4.63
N PRO A 9 -42.38 31.75 5.71
CA PRO A 9 -41.08 31.50 6.33
C PRO A 9 -40.18 30.72 5.37
N ALA A 10 -38.94 31.18 5.22
CA ALA A 10 -37.91 30.48 4.47
C ALA A 10 -37.70 29.10 5.12
N ILE A 11 -37.97 28.03 4.36
CA ILE A 11 -37.58 26.67 4.75
C ILE A 11 -36.06 26.65 4.75
N GLU A 12 -35.45 26.71 5.93
CA GLU A 12 -34.02 26.48 6.12
C GLU A 12 -33.74 25.03 5.76
N LEU A 13 -33.32 24.81 4.51
CA LEU A 13 -32.92 23.51 3.97
C LEU A 13 -31.73 23.00 4.77
N ALA A 14 -31.98 22.00 5.62
CA ALA A 14 -30.93 21.25 6.30
C ALA A 14 -29.82 20.87 5.28
N PRO A 15 -28.53 21.00 5.65
CA PRO A 15 -27.44 20.80 4.71
C PRO A 15 -27.57 19.45 4.01
N ASP A 16 -27.57 19.48 2.68
CA ASP A 16 -27.74 18.29 1.85
C ASP A 16 -26.67 17.25 2.21
N ARG A 17 -27.09 16.18 2.90
CA ARG A 17 -26.21 15.08 3.31
C ARG A 17 -25.43 14.52 2.13
N ARG A 18 -25.93 14.63 0.90
CA ARG A 18 -25.23 14.18 -0.32
C ARG A 18 -23.96 14.98 -0.61
N VAL A 19 -23.93 16.28 -0.30
CA VAL A 19 -22.76 17.15 -0.50
C VAL A 19 -21.67 16.83 0.52
N THR A 20 -22.05 16.61 1.78
CA THR A 20 -21.13 16.23 2.86
C THR A 20 -20.49 14.87 2.58
N THR A 21 -21.28 13.87 2.18
CA THR A 21 -20.79 12.53 1.82
C THR A 21 -19.84 12.56 0.62
N ARG A 22 -20.13 13.36 -0.43
CA ARG A 22 -19.24 13.53 -1.58
C ARG A 22 -17.89 14.16 -1.23
N ARG A 23 -17.85 15.11 -0.28
CA ARG A 23 -16.58 15.72 0.20
C ARG A 23 -15.72 14.74 0.99
N VAL A 24 -16.33 13.94 1.86
CA VAL A 24 -15.60 12.90 2.63
C VAL A 24 -15.02 11.84 1.70
N LEU A 25 -15.79 11.40 0.70
CA LEU A 25 -15.33 10.43 -0.30
C LEU A 25 -14.19 10.96 -1.19
N THR A 26 -14.20 12.26 -1.54
CA THR A 26 -13.11 12.87 -2.32
C THR A 26 -11.84 13.10 -1.48
N GLY A 27 -11.98 13.42 -0.19
CA GLY A 27 -10.84 13.48 0.75
C GLY A 27 -10.17 12.12 0.98
N ALA A 28 -10.96 11.07 1.20
CA ALA A 28 -10.47 9.70 1.38
C ALA A 28 -9.73 9.18 0.12
N ARG A 29 -10.25 9.47 -1.08
CA ARG A 29 -9.61 9.12 -2.35
C ARG A 29 -8.26 9.83 -2.56
N ARG A 30 -8.15 11.10 -2.16
CA ARG A 30 -6.89 11.86 -2.24
C ARG A 30 -5.84 11.37 -1.24
N GLY A 31 -6.25 11.05 -0.01
CA GLY A 31 -5.38 10.47 1.01
C GLY A 31 -4.83 9.09 0.60
N ALA A 32 -5.72 8.23 0.10
CA ALA A 32 -5.32 6.91 -0.38
C ALA A 32 -4.44 6.95 -1.64
N GLY A 33 -4.64 7.96 -2.50
CA GLY A 33 -3.80 8.20 -3.67
C GLY A 33 -2.33 8.49 -3.35
N ARG A 34 -2.03 8.99 -2.15
CA ARG A 34 -0.65 9.21 -1.67
C ARG A 34 -0.13 8.07 -0.78
N LEU A 35 -1.01 7.49 0.03
CA LEU A 35 -0.63 6.41 0.94
C LEU A 35 -0.18 5.15 0.19
N HIS A 36 -0.90 4.77 -0.87
CA HIS A 36 -0.60 3.57 -1.65
C HIS A 36 0.83 3.53 -2.22
N PRO A 37 1.30 4.55 -2.98
CA PRO A 37 2.68 4.56 -3.45
C PRO A 37 3.71 4.79 -2.34
N ALA A 38 3.36 5.47 -1.25
CA ALA A 38 4.26 5.61 -0.10
C ALA A 38 4.53 4.27 0.58
N LEU A 39 3.50 3.45 0.77
CA LEU A 39 3.65 2.09 1.30
C LEU A 39 4.45 1.20 0.34
N ALA A 40 4.20 1.29 -0.97
CA ALA A 40 5.00 0.57 -1.96
C ALA A 40 6.48 0.99 -1.92
N ALA A 41 6.77 2.28 -1.75
CA ALA A 41 8.14 2.76 -1.57
C ALA A 41 8.78 2.25 -0.26
N ALA A 42 8.00 2.11 0.81
CA ALA A 42 8.47 1.50 2.06
C ALA A 42 8.82 0.01 1.86
N VAL A 43 8.05 -0.74 1.06
CA VAL A 43 8.40 -2.12 0.67
C VAL A 43 9.72 -2.17 -0.09
N VAL A 44 9.94 -1.27 -1.06
CA VAL A 44 11.22 -1.16 -1.79
C VAL A 44 12.38 -0.97 -0.80
N LEU A 45 12.27 0.00 0.11
CA LEU A 45 13.30 0.25 1.11
C LEU A 45 13.53 -0.96 2.03
N ALA A 46 12.46 -1.62 2.47
CA ALA A 46 12.55 -2.80 3.32
C ALA A 46 13.30 -3.95 2.62
N VAL A 47 13.12 -4.14 1.31
CA VAL A 47 13.88 -5.13 0.54
C VAL A 47 15.38 -4.81 0.53
N PHE A 48 15.76 -3.54 0.29
CA PHE A 48 17.18 -3.13 0.37
C PHE A 48 17.78 -3.39 1.76
N VAL A 49 17.03 -3.09 2.83
CA VAL A 49 17.45 -3.37 4.20
C VAL A 49 17.60 -4.87 4.43
N GLN A 50 16.67 -5.71 3.95
CA GLN A 50 16.78 -7.17 4.07
C GLN A 50 18.02 -7.73 3.38
N VAL A 51 18.34 -7.26 2.16
CA VAL A 51 19.53 -7.67 1.41
C VAL A 51 20.81 -7.28 2.16
N TYR A 52 20.86 -6.06 2.70
CA TYR A 52 21.97 -5.62 3.54
C TYR A 52 22.14 -6.50 4.78
N LEU A 53 21.05 -6.81 5.50
CA LEU A 53 21.10 -7.57 6.76
C LEU A 53 21.51 -9.04 6.53
N ILE A 54 20.98 -9.70 5.50
CA ILE A 54 21.40 -11.07 5.19
C ILE A 54 22.86 -11.10 4.71
N GLY A 55 23.30 -10.09 3.94
CA GLY A 55 24.70 -9.92 3.58
C GLY A 55 25.59 -9.73 4.81
N ALA A 56 25.21 -8.84 5.73
CA ALA A 56 25.93 -8.61 6.97
C ALA A 56 26.05 -9.89 7.81
N TYR A 57 24.99 -10.70 7.89
CA TYR A 57 25.03 -12.01 8.52
C TYR A 57 26.06 -12.94 7.86
N VAL A 58 26.04 -13.04 6.52
CA VAL A 58 27.00 -13.84 5.74
C VAL A 58 28.44 -13.37 5.98
N PHE A 59 28.66 -12.07 6.17
CA PHE A 59 29.98 -11.49 6.46
C PHE A 59 30.35 -11.46 7.95
N GLY A 60 29.59 -12.14 8.82
CA GLY A 60 29.99 -12.37 10.22
C GLY A 60 29.43 -11.39 11.25
N ALA A 61 28.40 -10.60 10.92
CA ALA A 61 27.72 -9.71 11.88
C ALA A 61 26.91 -10.45 12.98
N GLY A 62 26.93 -11.79 12.99
CA GLY A 62 26.33 -12.63 14.03
C GLY A 62 24.83 -12.83 13.91
N ALA A 63 24.27 -13.62 14.83
CA ALA A 63 22.85 -14.02 14.81
C ALA A 63 21.87 -12.83 14.87
N GLY A 64 22.27 -11.72 15.51
CA GLY A 64 21.44 -10.51 15.56
C GLY A 64 21.13 -9.92 14.18
N ALA A 65 22.05 -10.02 13.21
CA ALA A 65 21.80 -9.58 11.84
C ALA A 65 20.76 -10.48 11.13
N LEU A 66 20.81 -11.79 11.39
CA LEU A 66 19.84 -12.75 10.86
C LEU A 66 18.44 -12.54 11.49
N ASP A 67 18.37 -12.29 12.80
CA ASP A 67 17.11 -12.02 13.48
C ASP A 67 16.49 -10.69 13.04
N ALA A 68 17.34 -9.67 12.81
CA ALA A 68 16.91 -8.41 12.21
C ALA A 68 16.40 -8.62 10.78
N HIS A 69 17.08 -9.42 9.95
CA HIS A 69 16.64 -9.77 8.60
C HIS A 69 15.23 -10.39 8.63
N ARG A 70 15.00 -11.38 9.50
CA ARG A 70 13.68 -12.01 9.68
C ARG A 70 12.60 -11.02 10.12
N THR A 71 12.93 -10.18 11.09
CA THR A 71 12.00 -9.17 11.63
C THR A 71 11.59 -8.18 10.54
N VAL A 72 12.56 -7.64 9.78
CA VAL A 72 12.28 -6.76 8.65
C VAL A 72 11.51 -7.49 7.57
N GLY A 73 11.75 -8.79 7.34
CA GLY A 73 10.97 -9.64 6.45
C GLY A 73 9.48 -9.67 6.78
N PHE A 74 9.13 -9.89 8.05
CA PHE A 74 7.73 -9.85 8.49
C PHE A 74 7.10 -8.45 8.37
N ILE A 75 7.87 -7.40 8.66
CA ILE A 75 7.42 -6.00 8.49
C ILE A 75 7.15 -5.72 7.00
N ALA A 76 8.06 -6.10 6.11
CA ALA A 76 7.91 -5.94 4.67
C ALA A 76 6.63 -6.64 4.17
N HIS A 77 6.36 -7.84 4.65
CA HIS A 77 5.13 -8.55 4.30
C HIS A 77 3.86 -7.86 4.79
N GLY A 78 3.87 -7.37 6.03
CA GLY A 78 2.78 -6.54 6.54
C GLY A 78 2.50 -5.32 5.66
N LEU A 79 3.56 -4.66 5.16
CA LEU A 79 3.44 -3.55 4.22
C LEU A 79 2.87 -3.98 2.87
N GLU A 80 3.30 -5.11 2.30
CA GLU A 80 2.77 -5.64 1.04
C GLU A 80 1.25 -5.89 1.12
N VAL A 81 0.79 -6.48 2.23
CA VAL A 81 -0.65 -6.68 2.49
C VAL A 81 -1.36 -5.35 2.64
N LEU A 82 -0.76 -4.38 3.35
CA LEU A 82 -1.35 -3.07 3.54
C LEU A 82 -1.47 -2.29 2.22
N VAL A 83 -0.51 -2.43 1.29
CA VAL A 83 -0.61 -1.88 -0.06
C VAL A 83 -1.87 -2.38 -0.77
N LEU A 84 -2.17 -3.69 -0.69
CA LEU A 84 -3.40 -4.27 -1.25
C LEU A 84 -4.66 -3.74 -0.54
N ILE A 85 -4.67 -3.70 0.79
CA ILE A 85 -5.82 -3.19 1.56
C ILE A 85 -6.14 -1.76 1.16
N VAL A 86 -5.13 -0.90 1.07
CA VAL A 86 -5.31 0.50 0.65
C VAL A 86 -5.83 0.56 -0.79
N ALA A 87 -5.32 -0.28 -1.70
CA ALA A 87 -5.81 -0.33 -3.08
C ALA A 87 -7.31 -0.70 -3.16
N LEU A 88 -7.75 -1.65 -2.34
CA LEU A 88 -9.14 -2.09 -2.23
C LEU A 88 -10.03 -0.98 -1.66
N ILE A 89 -9.66 -0.41 -0.51
CA ILE A 89 -10.42 0.65 0.17
C ILE A 89 -10.57 1.88 -0.74
N ALA A 90 -9.52 2.21 -1.49
CA ALA A 90 -9.49 3.37 -2.37
C ALA A 90 -10.15 3.14 -3.74
N TRP A 91 -10.55 1.89 -4.04
CA TRP A 91 -11.07 1.50 -5.36
C TRP A 91 -10.14 1.92 -6.50
N LEU A 92 -8.85 1.62 -6.35
CA LEU A 92 -7.85 1.99 -7.37
C LEU A 92 -8.14 1.32 -8.72
N PRO A 93 -7.65 1.88 -9.83
CA PRO A 93 -7.73 1.28 -11.15
C PRO A 93 -7.32 -0.21 -11.14
N ARG A 94 -8.01 -1.04 -11.94
CA ARG A 94 -7.84 -2.52 -11.97
C ARG A 94 -6.38 -2.97 -12.04
N ARG A 95 -5.54 -2.26 -12.80
CA ARG A 95 -4.11 -2.57 -12.92
C ARG A 95 -3.33 -2.35 -11.62
N ASP A 96 -3.65 -1.30 -10.88
CA ASP A 96 -3.04 -1.03 -9.56
C ASP A 96 -3.43 -2.10 -8.56
N LEU A 97 -4.73 -2.41 -8.54
CA LEU A 97 -5.27 -3.44 -7.68
C LEU A 97 -4.64 -4.80 -7.99
N ALA A 98 -4.51 -5.17 -9.27
CA ALA A 98 -3.90 -6.43 -9.70
C ALA A 98 -2.41 -6.50 -9.30
N LEU A 99 -1.65 -5.42 -9.49
CA LEU A 99 -0.24 -5.37 -9.08
C LEU A 99 -0.09 -5.43 -7.56
N SER A 100 -0.97 -4.77 -6.80
CA SER A 100 -0.97 -4.88 -5.33
C SER A 100 -1.37 -6.26 -4.84
N ALA A 101 -2.32 -6.92 -5.51
CA ALA A 101 -2.70 -8.29 -5.19
C ALA A 101 -1.55 -9.26 -5.48
N LEU A 102 -0.88 -9.10 -6.62
CA LEU A 102 0.28 -9.90 -6.98
C LEU A 102 1.44 -9.67 -6.01
N LEU A 103 1.69 -8.42 -5.60
CA LEU A 103 2.70 -8.09 -4.59
C LEU A 103 2.44 -8.84 -3.28
N ALA A 104 1.21 -8.76 -2.75
CA ALA A 104 0.84 -9.45 -1.50
C ALA A 104 0.92 -10.97 -1.64
N LEU A 105 0.46 -11.53 -2.77
CA LEU A 105 0.49 -12.97 -3.03
C LEU A 105 1.92 -13.50 -3.12
N ILE A 106 2.77 -12.89 -3.93
CA ILE A 106 4.18 -13.27 -4.05
C ILE A 106 4.89 -13.08 -2.71
N GLY A 107 4.56 -12.02 -1.99
CA GLY A 107 4.96 -11.75 -0.61
C GLY A 107 4.68 -12.90 0.36
N THR A 108 3.45 -13.42 0.35
CA THR A 108 3.07 -14.58 1.17
C THR A 108 3.85 -15.82 0.74
N VAL A 109 3.93 -16.08 -0.56
CA VAL A 109 4.67 -17.24 -1.10
C VAL A 109 6.13 -17.20 -0.66
N GLN A 110 6.84 -16.06 -0.79
CA GLN A 110 8.26 -16.00 -0.41
C GLN A 110 8.51 -16.28 1.07
N ILE A 111 7.61 -15.88 1.97
CA ILE A 111 7.73 -16.16 3.41
C ILE A 111 7.47 -17.63 3.69
N SER A 112 6.45 -18.21 3.06
CA SER A 112 6.15 -19.64 3.20
C SER A 112 7.32 -20.51 2.72
N LEU A 113 8.00 -20.11 1.65
CA LEU A 113 9.13 -20.87 1.10
C LEU A 113 10.43 -20.67 1.90
N ALA A 114 10.60 -19.56 2.62
CA ALA A 114 11.87 -19.22 3.29
C ALA A 114 12.32 -20.25 4.35
N GLY A 115 11.38 -20.95 4.97
CA GLY A 115 11.66 -21.98 5.99
C GLY A 115 11.83 -23.40 5.44
N GLU A 116 11.67 -23.59 4.13
CA GLU A 116 11.70 -24.91 3.50
C GLU A 116 13.14 -25.41 3.25
N HIS A 117 13.26 -26.62 2.70
CA HIS A 117 14.57 -27.21 2.40
C HIS A 117 15.42 -26.34 1.45
N ARG A 118 16.75 -26.49 1.52
CA ARG A 118 17.75 -25.59 0.91
C ARG A 118 17.49 -25.10 -0.52
N TRP A 119 16.91 -25.93 -1.38
CA TRP A 119 16.65 -25.57 -2.78
C TRP A 119 15.38 -24.75 -2.94
N VAL A 120 14.33 -25.08 -2.19
CA VAL A 120 13.06 -24.35 -2.18
C VAL A 120 13.21 -23.06 -1.39
N GLY A 121 13.87 -23.09 -0.23
CA GLY A 121 14.25 -21.89 0.52
C GLY A 121 15.16 -20.97 -0.29
N GLY A 122 16.03 -21.53 -1.15
CA GLY A 122 16.86 -20.78 -2.09
C GLY A 122 16.08 -19.96 -3.13
N LEU A 123 14.79 -20.21 -3.34
CA LEU A 123 13.93 -19.39 -4.19
C LEU A 123 13.53 -18.06 -3.54
N HIS A 124 13.63 -17.95 -2.21
CA HIS A 124 13.29 -16.73 -1.46
C HIS A 124 13.95 -15.46 -2.01
N PRO A 125 15.30 -15.38 -2.19
CA PRO A 125 15.93 -14.18 -2.75
C PRO A 125 15.49 -13.87 -4.18
N LEU A 126 15.12 -14.87 -4.99
CA LEU A 126 14.58 -14.63 -6.33
C LEU A 126 13.19 -13.97 -6.27
N PHE A 127 12.31 -14.45 -5.41
CA PHE A 127 11.00 -13.82 -5.21
C PHE A 127 11.11 -12.42 -4.60
N ALA A 128 12.11 -12.15 -3.76
CA ALA A 128 12.38 -10.81 -3.25
C ALA A 128 12.70 -9.81 -4.39
N LEU A 129 13.36 -10.24 -5.47
CA LEU A 129 13.57 -9.40 -6.66
C LEU A 129 12.25 -9.12 -7.40
N VAL A 130 11.36 -10.10 -7.49
CA VAL A 130 10.02 -9.91 -8.08
C VAL A 130 9.21 -8.91 -7.26
N VAL A 131 9.23 -9.04 -5.94
CA VAL A 131 8.61 -8.08 -4.99
C VAL A 131 9.16 -6.67 -5.20
N LEU A 132 10.49 -6.53 -5.30
CA LEU A 132 11.14 -5.25 -5.57
C LEU A 132 10.62 -4.61 -6.86
N VAL A 133 10.56 -5.38 -7.96
CA VAL A 133 10.06 -4.90 -9.26
C VAL A 133 8.59 -4.50 -9.19
N LEU A 134 7.74 -5.29 -8.54
CA LEU A 134 6.32 -4.98 -8.39
C LEU A 134 6.09 -3.72 -7.56
N ALA A 135 6.78 -3.58 -6.43
CA ALA A 135 6.69 -2.42 -5.56
C ALA A 135 7.20 -1.15 -6.28
N ALA A 136 8.35 -1.24 -6.96
CA ALA A 136 8.89 -0.14 -7.76
C ALA A 136 7.93 0.26 -8.91
N ALA A 137 7.32 -0.71 -9.60
CA ALA A 137 6.35 -0.45 -10.65
C ALA A 137 5.11 0.30 -10.13
N LEU A 138 4.64 -0.01 -8.92
CA LEU A 138 3.55 0.72 -8.27
C LEU A 138 3.95 2.18 -7.96
N VAL A 139 5.17 2.39 -7.45
CA VAL A 139 5.70 3.74 -7.18
C VAL A 139 5.81 4.55 -8.47
N LEU A 140 6.44 4.01 -9.50
CA LEU A 140 6.65 4.72 -10.77
C LEU A 140 5.33 5.08 -11.44
N ARG A 141 4.40 4.13 -11.53
CA ARG A 141 3.10 4.36 -12.15
C ARG A 141 2.23 5.37 -11.40
N SER A 142 2.49 5.61 -10.12
CA SER A 142 1.79 6.66 -9.38
C SER A 142 2.20 8.07 -9.81
N ARG A 143 3.42 8.23 -10.36
CA ARG A 143 3.95 9.50 -10.87
C ARG A 143 3.33 9.88 -12.21
N ASP A 144 2.99 8.88 -13.02
CA ASP A 144 2.41 9.06 -14.36
C ASP A 144 0.91 9.38 -14.31
N ARG A 145 0.27 9.37 -13.13
CA ARG A 145 -1.16 9.70 -13.00
C ARG A 145 -1.36 11.21 -13.00
N PRO A 146 -2.16 11.78 -13.92
CA PRO A 146 -2.51 13.19 -13.86
C PRO A 146 -3.26 13.50 -12.57
N HIS A 147 -2.82 14.53 -11.84
CA HIS A 147 -3.52 15.05 -10.67
C HIS A 147 -4.79 15.77 -11.15
N THR A 148 -5.94 15.07 -11.11
CA THR A 148 -7.27 15.64 -11.37
C THR A 148 -7.86 16.30 -10.13
#